data_AF-A0A2T7PU64-F1
#
_entry.id   AF-A0A2T7PU64-F1
#
_cell.length_a   1.000
_cell.length_b   1.000
_cell.length_c   1.000
_cell.angle_alpha   90.00
_cell.angle_beta   90.00
_cell.angle_gamma   90.00
#
_symmetry.space_group_name_H-M   'P 1'
#
loop_
_entity.id
_entity.type
_entity.pdbx_description
1 polymer ?
#
loop_
_entity_poly.entity_id
_entity_poly.type
_entity_poly.pdbx_seq_one_letter_code
_entity_poly.pdbx_strand_id
1 'polypeptide(L)'
;MDITRWITKNQIDHVIINRKWRSSLQDVRAYRGADIASDHTLVIATVSLKLRRSRGKQACQQRVDSGKLKNPATERAFAMEVKNRFQALGDQQEMTLDDFNRVLQESGEKILGFQRKKKEQWIREETWKKIEERKSVKQRINSTRSERLKEQHRQRYAKLNKEVLPNTRLSAPTPRKNPRMAELTPFTNTPDL
;
A
#
# COMPACT_ATOMS: atom_id res chain seq x y z
N MET A 1 -35.05 42.82 -14.38
CA MET A 1 -33.98 43.14 -13.41
C MET A 1 -33.39 41.81 -12.95
N ASP A 2 -32.28 41.40 -13.56
CA ASP A 2 -31.65 40.11 -13.26
C ASP A 2 -30.76 40.25 -12.02
N ILE A 3 -31.18 39.63 -10.92
CA ILE A 3 -30.37 39.51 -9.71
C ILE A 3 -29.31 38.44 -10.02
N THR A 4 -28.15 38.87 -10.51
CA THR A 4 -26.97 38.02 -10.64
C THR A 4 -26.51 37.60 -9.24
N ARG A 5 -26.94 36.41 -8.83
CA ARG A 5 -26.47 35.71 -7.63
C ARG A 5 -24.94 35.56 -7.70
N TRP A 6 -24.20 36.34 -6.91
CA TRP A 6 -22.75 36.21 -6.79
C TRP A 6 -22.41 34.82 -6.25
N ILE A 7 -21.85 33.96 -7.10
CA ILE A 7 -21.35 32.64 -6.68
C ILE A 7 -19.93 32.83 -6.17
N THR A 8 -19.76 32.84 -4.84
CA THR A 8 -18.44 32.85 -4.21
C THR A 8 -17.70 31.54 -4.53
N LYS A 9 -16.60 31.63 -5.27
CA LYS A 9 -15.73 30.47 -5.56
C LYS A 9 -14.66 30.36 -4.48
N ASN A 10 -14.95 29.61 -3.41
CA ASN A 10 -13.97 29.33 -2.37
C ASN A 10 -12.98 28.25 -2.86
N GLN A 11 -11.68 28.54 -2.82
CA GLN A 11 -10.59 27.60 -3.09
C GLN A 11 -9.77 27.47 -1.80
N ILE A 12 -9.86 26.31 -1.15
CA ILE A 12 -9.19 26.03 0.13
C ILE A 12 -8.08 24.97 0.01
N ASP A 13 -8.08 24.21 -1.08
CA ASP A 13 -7.13 23.14 -1.33
C ASP A 13 -6.05 23.62 -2.32
N HIS A 14 -4.78 23.59 -1.90
CA HIS A 14 -3.65 24.05 -2.70
C HIS A 14 -2.54 23.00 -2.76
N VAL A 15 -1.89 22.88 -3.92
CA VAL A 15 -0.64 22.13 -4.08
C VAL A 15 0.49 23.15 -4.24
N ILE A 16 1.37 23.22 -3.24
CA ILE A 16 2.50 24.15 -3.25
C ILE A 16 3.75 23.41 -3.73
N ILE A 17 4.46 24.01 -4.67
CA ILE A 17 5.75 23.53 -5.17
C ILE A 17 6.78 24.65 -5.05
N ASN A 18 8.03 24.30 -4.74
CA ASN A 18 9.12 25.27 -4.73
C ASN A 18 9.29 25.87 -6.14
N ARG A 19 9.47 27.19 -6.22
CA ARG A 19 9.62 27.96 -7.47
C ARG A 19 10.67 27.38 -8.43
N LYS A 20 11.73 26.76 -7.90
CA LYS A 20 12.77 26.07 -8.69
C LYS A 20 12.21 24.96 -9.58
N TRP A 21 11.12 24.31 -9.16
CA TRP A 21 10.48 23.19 -9.86
C TRP A 21 9.18 23.59 -10.55
N ARG A 22 8.92 24.89 -10.74
CA ARG A 22 7.68 25.36 -11.39
C ARG A 22 7.48 24.77 -12.78
N SER A 23 8.56 24.52 -13.52
CA SER A 23 8.54 23.92 -14.87
C SER A 23 8.32 22.40 -14.85
N SER A 24 8.51 21.76 -13.70
CA SER A 24 8.22 20.34 -13.50
C SER A 24 6.73 20.07 -13.27
N LEU A 25 5.97 21.06 -12.79
CA LEU A 25 4.54 20.96 -12.60
C LEU A 25 3.82 21.10 -13.96
N GLN A 26 3.24 20.01 -14.46
CA GLN A 26 2.63 19.96 -15.79
C GLN A 26 1.15 20.33 -15.80
N ASP A 27 0.40 19.85 -14.81
CA ASP A 27 -1.05 20.07 -14.71
C ASP A 27 -1.48 20.02 -13.25
N VAL A 28 -2.46 20.84 -12.88
CA VAL A 28 -3.13 20.80 -11.58
C VAL A 28 -4.62 20.93 -11.80
N ARG A 29 -5.39 19.93 -11.37
CA ARG A 29 -6.84 19.90 -11.58
C ARG A 29 -7.59 19.35 -10.38
N ALA A 30 -8.78 19.90 -10.15
CA ALA A 30 -9.73 19.35 -9.20
C ALA A 30 -10.45 18.15 -9.82
N TYR A 31 -10.26 16.97 -9.24
CA TYR A 31 -10.84 15.72 -9.70
C TYR A 31 -12.18 15.44 -9.01
N ARG A 32 -13.25 15.99 -9.61
CA ARG A 32 -14.63 15.88 -9.11
C ARG A 32 -15.24 14.47 -9.19
N GLY A 33 -14.57 13.55 -9.88
CA GLY A 33 -15.03 12.16 -10.05
C GLY A 33 -14.64 11.21 -8.91
N ALA A 34 -13.76 11.63 -7.99
CA ALA A 34 -13.35 10.78 -6.88
C ALA A 34 -14.41 10.71 -5.77
N ASP A 35 -14.68 9.49 -5.29
CA ASP A 35 -15.48 9.24 -4.09
C ASP A 35 -14.57 9.08 -2.87
N ILE A 36 -14.33 10.18 -2.15
CA ILE A 36 -13.38 10.23 -1.02
C ILE A 36 -14.10 10.28 0.35
N ALA A 37 -15.44 10.29 0.36
CA ALA A 37 -16.23 10.47 1.59
C ALA A 37 -15.81 11.71 2.41
N SER A 38 -15.30 12.73 1.72
CA SER A 38 -15.00 14.07 2.25
C SER A 38 -15.80 15.11 1.46
N ASP A 39 -16.05 16.22 2.12
CA ASP A 39 -16.55 17.48 1.59
C ASP A 39 -15.53 18.20 0.69
N HIS A 40 -14.23 17.88 0.79
CA HIS A 40 -13.20 18.37 -0.11
C HIS A 40 -13.18 17.61 -1.45
N THR A 41 -12.76 18.31 -2.51
CA THR A 41 -12.50 17.67 -3.82
C THR A 41 -11.02 17.33 -3.92
N LEU A 42 -10.70 16.14 -4.44
CA LEU A 42 -9.30 15.78 -4.67
C LEU A 42 -8.64 16.76 -5.65
N VAL A 43 -7.49 17.31 -5.29
CA VAL A 43 -6.64 18.04 -6.22
C VAL A 43 -5.53 17.10 -6.69
N ILE A 44 -5.43 16.92 -8.01
CA ILE A 44 -4.41 16.09 -8.64
C ILE A 44 -3.41 17.00 -9.34
N ALA A 45 -2.14 16.83 -9.01
CA ALA A 45 -1.01 17.49 -9.67
C ALA A 45 -0.19 16.46 -10.45
N THR A 46 0.06 16.75 -11.73
CA THR A 46 0.97 15.97 -12.57
C THR A 46 2.34 16.64 -12.56
N VAL A 47 3.38 15.91 -12.14
CA VAL A 47 4.74 16.46 -12.00
C VAL A 47 5.75 15.58 -12.72
N SER A 48 6.64 16.19 -13.49
CA SER A 48 7.75 15.52 -14.18
C SER A 48 9.09 15.85 -13.50
N LEU A 49 9.76 14.82 -12.99
CA LEU A 49 11.03 14.93 -12.28
C LEU A 49 12.10 14.05 -12.93
N LYS A 50 13.28 14.62 -13.16
CA LYS A 50 14.49 13.85 -13.49
C LYS A 50 15.29 13.64 -12.21
N LEU A 51 15.27 12.42 -11.68
CA LEU A 51 16.01 12.07 -10.47
C LEU A 51 17.22 11.23 -10.82
N ARG A 52 18.34 11.47 -10.14
CA ARG A 52 19.49 10.56 -10.19
C ARG A 52 19.10 9.27 -9.48
N ARG A 53 19.48 8.13 -10.06
CA ARG A 53 19.25 6.81 -9.46
C ARG A 53 19.85 6.80 -8.05
N SER A 54 19.01 6.58 -7.04
CA SER A 54 19.51 6.27 -5.70
C SER A 54 20.23 4.93 -5.77
N ARG A 55 21.35 4.78 -5.04
CA ARG A 55 21.88 3.45 -4.76
C ARG A 55 20.76 2.72 -4.02
N GLY A 56 20.11 1.77 -4.71
CA GLY A 56 19.01 1.03 -4.13
C GLY A 56 19.47 0.43 -2.81
N LYS A 57 18.56 0.26 -1.85
CA LYS A 57 18.80 -0.71 -0.77
C LYS A 57 19.23 -2.00 -1.47
N GLN A 58 20.38 -2.58 -1.08
CA GLN A 58 20.78 -3.89 -1.56
C GLN A 58 19.54 -4.77 -1.57
N ALA A 59 19.23 -5.38 -2.71
CA ALA A 59 18.03 -6.19 -2.86
C ALA A 59 17.98 -7.12 -1.65
N CYS A 60 17.00 -6.89 -0.77
CA CYS A 60 16.81 -7.77 0.37
C CYS A 60 16.61 -9.15 -0.24
N GLN A 61 17.58 -10.05 -0.01
CA GLN A 61 17.54 -11.38 -0.60
C GLN A 61 16.17 -11.97 -0.29
N GLN A 62 15.48 -12.41 -1.33
CA GLN A 62 14.15 -12.97 -1.18
C GLN A 62 14.30 -14.22 -0.30
N ARG A 63 13.61 -14.23 0.84
CA ARG A 63 13.69 -15.34 1.78
C ARG A 63 13.03 -16.57 1.16
N VAL A 64 13.70 -17.71 1.28
CA VAL A 64 13.16 -19.01 0.89
C VAL A 64 12.03 -19.40 1.85
N ASP A 65 10.99 -20.06 1.33
CA ASP A 65 9.82 -20.47 2.12
C ASP A 65 10.07 -21.73 2.97
N SER A 66 10.77 -21.55 4.09
CA SER A 66 11.03 -22.63 5.06
C SER A 66 9.77 -23.28 5.63
N GLY A 67 8.61 -22.63 5.54
CA GLY A 67 7.33 -23.21 5.97
C GLY A 67 6.93 -24.45 5.17
N LYS A 68 7.42 -24.61 3.94
CA LYS A 68 7.15 -25.78 3.10
C LYS A 68 7.87 -27.05 3.56
N LEU A 69 8.92 -26.92 4.35
CA LEU A 69 9.63 -28.07 4.94
C LEU A 69 8.79 -28.83 5.98
N LYS A 70 7.65 -28.26 6.43
CA LYS A 70 6.69 -28.99 7.26
C LYS A 70 6.04 -30.17 6.53
N ASN A 71 6.08 -30.20 5.20
CA ASN A 71 5.59 -31.33 4.42
C ASN A 71 6.73 -32.35 4.24
N PRO A 72 6.56 -33.60 4.73
CA PRO A 72 7.62 -34.62 4.67
C PRO A 72 8.03 -35.00 3.23
N ALA A 73 7.13 -34.85 2.25
CA ALA A 73 7.50 -35.07 0.84
C ALA A 73 8.45 -33.98 0.31
N THR A 74 8.19 -32.72 0.66
CA THR A 74 9.01 -31.58 0.26
C THR A 74 10.35 -31.55 0.99
N GLU A 75 10.37 -31.94 2.26
CA GLU A 75 11.58 -32.13 3.06
C GLU A 75 12.52 -33.17 2.41
N ARG A 76 12.00 -34.35 2.06
CA ARG A 76 12.79 -35.40 1.41
C ARG A 76 13.32 -34.95 0.04
N ALA A 77 12.48 -34.27 -0.76
CA ALA A 77 12.91 -33.72 -2.04
C ALA A 77 14.04 -32.69 -1.88
N PHE A 78 13.94 -31.82 -0.86
CA PHE A 78 14.98 -30.86 -0.54
C PHE A 78 16.28 -31.54 -0.09
N ALA A 79 16.20 -32.52 0.81
CA ALA A 79 17.36 -33.28 1.28
C ALA A 79 18.07 -34.02 0.13
N MET A 80 17.31 -34.64 -0.78
CA MET A 80 17.88 -35.27 -1.98
C MET A 80 18.54 -34.26 -2.90
N GLU A 81 17.92 -33.12 -3.14
CA GLU A 81 18.47 -32.08 -4.01
C GLU A 81 19.78 -31.51 -3.45
N VAL A 82 19.84 -31.26 -2.14
CA VAL A 82 21.05 -30.82 -1.45
C VAL A 82 22.14 -31.89 -1.58
N LYS A 83 21.82 -33.16 -1.32
CA LYS A 83 22.75 -34.28 -1.47
C LYS A 83 23.28 -34.40 -2.89
N ASN A 84 22.41 -34.30 -3.89
CA ASN A 84 22.79 -34.39 -5.30
C ASN A 84 23.73 -33.26 -5.71
N ARG A 85 23.47 -32.02 -5.26
CA ARG A 85 24.37 -30.88 -5.53
C ARG A 85 25.74 -31.07 -4.88
N PHE A 86 25.80 -31.55 -3.63
CA PHE A 86 27.09 -31.80 -2.97
C PHE A 86 27.86 -32.95 -3.62
N GLN A 87 27.18 -34.02 -4.04
CA GLN A 87 27.83 -35.12 -4.76
C GLN A 87 28.39 -34.69 -6.12
N ALA A 88 27.75 -33.75 -6.80
CA ALA A 88 28.22 -33.19 -8.07
C ALA A 88 29.44 -32.25 -7.92
N LEU A 89 29.75 -31.78 -6.71
CA LEU A 89 30.88 -30.88 -6.45
C LEU A 89 32.23 -31.58 -6.28
N GLY A 90 32.25 -32.91 -6.08
CA GLY A 90 33.46 -33.74 -5.99
C GLY A 90 34.29 -33.52 -4.71
N ASP A 91 35.16 -34.48 -4.38
CA ASP A 91 35.96 -34.51 -3.14
C ASP A 91 37.17 -33.54 -3.12
N GLN A 92 37.32 -32.65 -4.12
CA GLN A 92 38.56 -31.89 -4.36
C GLN A 92 38.51 -30.41 -3.98
N GLN A 93 37.44 -29.91 -3.36
CA GLN A 93 37.34 -28.50 -2.99
C GLN A 93 37.20 -28.36 -1.47
N GLU A 94 38.17 -27.71 -0.81
CA GLU A 94 37.92 -27.08 0.49
C GLU A 94 36.76 -26.09 0.30
N MET A 95 35.55 -26.48 0.70
CA MET A 95 34.40 -25.61 0.58
C MET A 95 34.47 -24.53 1.64
N THR A 96 34.39 -23.29 1.18
CA THR A 96 34.19 -22.17 2.09
C THR A 96 32.76 -22.18 2.63
N LEU A 97 32.55 -21.55 3.78
CA LEU A 97 31.21 -21.39 4.36
C LEU A 97 30.24 -20.69 3.40
N ASP A 98 30.75 -19.81 2.53
CA ASP A 98 29.97 -19.10 1.52
C ASP A 98 29.49 -20.03 0.41
N ASP A 99 30.32 -20.98 -0.02
CA ASP A 99 29.92 -21.99 -1.00
C ASP A 99 28.84 -22.92 -0.46
N PHE A 100 28.96 -23.32 0.82
CA PHE A 100 27.93 -24.10 1.50
C PHE A 100 26.59 -23.35 1.59
N ASN A 101 26.63 -22.08 2.02
CA ASN A 101 25.44 -21.23 2.10
C ASN A 101 24.79 -21.03 0.71
N ARG A 102 25.61 -20.92 -0.35
CA ARG A 102 25.13 -20.80 -1.73
C ARG A 102 24.39 -22.07 -2.18
N VAL A 103 24.94 -23.25 -1.93
CA VAL A 103 24.31 -24.53 -2.29
C VAL A 103 22.96 -24.71 -1.58
N LEU A 104 22.89 -24.35 -0.30
CA LEU A 104 21.64 -24.38 0.46
C LEU A 104 20.61 -23.38 -0.09
N GLN A 105 21.04 -22.16 -0.41
CA GLN A 105 20.19 -21.14 -0.97
C GLN A 105 19.61 -21.57 -2.33
N GLU A 106 20.44 -22.05 -3.26
CA GLU A 106 20.01 -22.51 -4.58
C GLU A 106 19.09 -23.73 -4.52
N SER A 107 19.37 -24.67 -3.63
CA SER A 107 18.49 -25.83 -3.39
C SER A 107 17.15 -25.38 -2.80
N GLY A 108 17.20 -24.39 -1.90
CA GLY A 108 16.01 -23.79 -1.31
C GLY A 108 15.16 -23.08 -2.35
N GLU A 109 15.78 -22.30 -3.23
CA GLU A 109 15.09 -21.61 -4.33
C GLU A 109 14.43 -22.58 -5.30
N LYS A 110 15.10 -23.70 -5.63
CA LYS A 110 14.56 -24.71 -6.54
C LYS A 110 13.36 -25.47 -5.97
N ILE A 111 13.43 -25.91 -4.71
CA ILE A 111 12.42 -26.80 -4.12
C ILE A 111 11.35 -26.02 -3.33
N LEU A 112 11.78 -25.08 -2.49
CA LEU A 112 10.89 -24.32 -1.61
C LEU A 112 10.40 -23.04 -2.30
N GLY A 113 11.21 -22.43 -3.18
CA GLY A 113 10.90 -21.15 -3.79
C GLY A 113 10.82 -20.00 -2.78
N PHE A 114 10.46 -18.82 -3.25
CA PHE A 114 10.45 -17.60 -2.43
C PHE A 114 9.18 -17.43 -1.60
N GLN A 115 9.34 -16.89 -0.39
CA GLN A 115 8.24 -16.46 0.45
C GLN A 115 7.44 -15.36 -0.24
N ARG A 116 6.21 -15.69 -0.59
CA ARG A 116 5.25 -14.71 -1.06
C ARG A 116 4.59 -14.04 0.15
N LYS A 117 4.57 -12.71 0.14
CA LYS A 117 3.67 -11.97 1.03
C LYS A 117 2.24 -12.33 0.66
N LYS A 118 1.50 -12.91 1.61
CA LYS A 118 0.05 -13.04 1.45
C LYS A 118 -0.52 -11.64 1.28
N LYS A 119 -1.18 -11.39 0.15
CA LYS A 119 -1.98 -10.19 -0.03
C LYS A 119 -3.24 -10.40 0.80
N GLU A 120 -3.27 -9.83 2.00
CA GLU A 120 -4.48 -9.82 2.80
C GLU A 120 -5.53 -8.97 2.07
N GLN A 121 -6.67 -9.58 1.75
CA GLN A 121 -7.83 -8.86 1.26
C GLN A 121 -8.56 -8.27 2.47
N TRP A 122 -8.07 -7.12 2.91
CA TRP A 122 -8.61 -6.39 4.05
C TRP A 122 -9.95 -5.69 3.75
N ILE A 123 -10.54 -5.86 2.57
CA ILE A 123 -11.91 -5.39 2.27
C ILE A 123 -12.71 -6.60 1.81
N ARG A 124 -13.83 -6.86 2.50
CA ARG A 124 -14.80 -7.90 2.09
C ARG A 124 -15.48 -7.51 0.79
N GLU A 125 -15.86 -8.50 -0.03
CA GLU A 125 -16.54 -8.26 -1.31
C GLU A 125 -17.85 -7.46 -1.14
N GLU A 126 -18.61 -7.72 -0.08
CA GLU A 126 -19.82 -6.96 0.25
C GLU A 126 -19.54 -5.47 0.47
N THR A 127 -18.42 -5.14 1.11
CA THR A 127 -17.99 -3.76 1.32
C THR A 127 -17.59 -3.10 0.00
N TRP A 128 -16.95 -3.84 -0.92
CA TRP A 128 -16.65 -3.34 -2.26
C TRP A 128 -17.92 -2.98 -3.05
N LYS A 129 -18.96 -3.82 -2.99
CA LYS A 129 -20.26 -3.54 -3.62
C LYS A 129 -20.85 -2.23 -3.10
N LYS A 130 -20.82 -2.01 -1.78
CA LYS A 130 -21.29 -0.76 -1.16
C LYS A 130 -20.45 0.46 -1.55
N ILE A 131 -19.13 0.31 -1.72
CA ILE A 131 -18.26 1.39 -2.21
C ILE A 131 -18.63 1.76 -3.65
N GLU A 132 -18.86 0.78 -4.53
CA GLU A 132 -19.25 1.07 -5.92
C GLU A 132 -20.64 1.72 -6.00
N GLU A 133 -21.60 1.27 -5.19
CA GLU A 133 -22.90 1.92 -5.06
C GLU A 133 -22.75 3.38 -4.60
N ARG A 134 -21.95 3.63 -3.57
CA ARG A 134 -21.70 4.97 -3.04
C ARG A 134 -21.08 5.89 -4.11
N LYS A 135 -20.14 5.37 -4.88
CA LYS A 135 -19.52 6.06 -6.03
C LYS A 135 -20.55 6.38 -7.13
N SER A 136 -21.45 5.46 -7.46
CA SER A 136 -22.53 5.69 -8.42
C SER A 136 -23.48 6.82 -7.97
N VAL A 137 -23.81 6.87 -6.67
CA VAL A 137 -24.65 7.93 -6.09
C VAL A 137 -23.91 9.27 -6.13
N LYS A 138 -22.61 9.31 -5.83
CA LYS A 138 -21.79 10.52 -5.96
C LYS A 138 -21.78 11.05 -7.40
N GLN A 139 -21.67 10.17 -8.39
CA GLN A 139 -21.76 10.55 -9.80
C GLN A 139 -23.11 11.17 -10.15
N ARG A 140 -24.22 10.64 -9.62
CA ARG A 140 -25.56 11.21 -9.78
C ARG A 140 -25.70 12.58 -9.12
N ILE A 141 -25.11 12.80 -7.95
CA ILE A 141 -25.07 14.13 -7.30
C ILE A 141 -24.41 15.15 -8.23
N ASN A 142 -23.30 14.75 -8.87
CA ASN A 142 -22.53 15.63 -9.74
C ASN A 142 -23.24 15.95 -11.08
N SER A 143 -24.02 15.01 -11.63
CA SER A 143 -24.70 15.19 -12.93
C SER A 143 -26.10 15.81 -12.83
N THR A 144 -26.76 15.69 -11.67
CA THR A 144 -28.14 16.17 -11.47
C THR A 144 -28.17 17.69 -11.35
N ARG A 145 -29.09 18.36 -12.05
CA ARG A 145 -29.28 19.83 -11.93
C ARG A 145 -30.27 20.24 -10.82
N SER A 146 -31.33 19.45 -10.61
CA SER A 146 -32.37 19.75 -9.60
C SER A 146 -31.85 19.61 -8.18
N GLU A 147 -31.98 20.67 -7.36
CA GLU A 147 -31.53 20.66 -5.96
C GLU A 147 -32.29 19.65 -5.09
N ARG A 148 -33.60 19.48 -5.33
CA ARG A 148 -34.41 18.48 -4.62
C ARG A 148 -33.85 17.06 -4.81
N LEU A 149 -33.50 16.71 -6.05
CA LEU A 149 -32.94 15.40 -6.37
C LEU A 149 -31.50 15.24 -5.87
N LYS A 150 -30.68 16.30 -5.93
CA LYS A 150 -29.35 16.29 -5.29
C LYS A 150 -29.44 16.01 -3.79
N GLU A 151 -30.40 16.62 -3.11
CA GLU A 151 -30.60 16.40 -1.67
C GLU A 151 -30.98 14.96 -1.35
N GLN A 152 -31.90 14.37 -2.12
CA GLN A 152 -32.22 12.94 -2.00
C GLN A 152 -30.98 12.05 -2.23
N HIS A 153 -30.13 12.38 -3.21
CA HIS A 153 -28.89 11.66 -3.45
C HIS A 153 -27.86 11.87 -2.32
N ARG A 154 -27.76 13.06 -1.73
CA ARG A 154 -26.91 13.34 -0.55
C ARG A 154 -27.34 12.53 0.65
N GLN A 155 -28.64 12.43 0.92
CA GLN A 155 -29.17 11.59 2.00
C GLN A 155 -28.85 10.11 1.78
N ARG A 156 -29.03 9.61 0.54
CA ARG A 156 -28.66 8.22 0.20
C ARG A 156 -27.17 7.98 0.35
N TYR A 157 -26.33 8.93 -0.08
CA TYR A 157 -24.87 8.86 0.07
C TYR A 157 -24.46 8.79 1.55
N ALA A 158 -25.08 9.61 2.41
CA ALA A 158 -24.80 9.62 3.84
C ALA A 158 -25.15 8.27 4.51
N LYS A 159 -26.25 7.63 4.11
CA LYS A 159 -26.63 6.29 4.58
C LYS A 159 -25.57 5.25 4.18
N LEU A 160 -25.22 5.19 2.89
CA LEU A 160 -24.18 4.27 2.39
C LEU A 160 -22.82 4.51 3.06
N ASN A 161 -22.46 5.76 3.33
CA ASN A 161 -21.20 6.07 4.01
C ASN A 161 -21.14 5.51 5.44
N LYS A 162 -22.26 5.58 6.18
CA LYS A 162 -22.38 4.97 7.52
C LYS A 162 -22.26 3.45 7.49
N GLU A 163 -22.61 2.79 6.40
CA GLU A 163 -22.47 1.35 6.25
C GLU A 163 -21.07 0.91 5.80
N VAL A 164 -20.37 1.74 5.02
CA VAL A 164 -19.01 1.43 4.54
C VAL A 164 -17.98 1.60 5.66
N LEU A 165 -18.08 2.68 6.46
CA LEU A 165 -17.06 3.05 7.45
C LEU A 165 -16.77 1.98 8.53
N PRO A 166 -17.76 1.33 9.16
CA PRO A 166 -17.51 0.27 10.14
C PRO A 166 -16.88 -0.97 9.49
N ASN A 167 -17.34 -1.32 8.30
CA ASN A 167 -16.91 -2.54 7.60
C ASN A 167 -15.46 -2.46 7.09
N THR A 168 -14.94 -1.27 6.82
CA THR A 168 -13.52 -1.06 6.46
C THR A 168 -12.59 -0.97 7.68
N ARG A 169 -13.11 -0.56 8.84
CA ARG A 169 -12.35 -0.50 10.10
C ARG A 169 -12.21 -1.87 10.76
N LEU A 170 -13.28 -2.67 10.76
CA LEU A 170 -13.26 -4.05 11.27
C LEU A 170 -12.36 -4.98 10.45
N SER A 171 -12.07 -4.60 9.22
CA SER A 171 -11.27 -5.38 8.29
C SER A 171 -9.82 -4.89 8.19
N ALA A 172 -9.47 -3.78 8.85
CA ALA A 172 -8.10 -3.27 8.93
C ALA A 172 -7.27 -4.13 9.90
N PRO A 173 -6.09 -4.65 9.50
CA PRO A 173 -5.24 -5.40 10.41
C PRO A 173 -4.74 -4.49 11.54
N THR A 174 -4.91 -4.92 12.79
CA THR A 174 -4.28 -4.28 13.95
C THR A 174 -2.77 -4.17 13.71
N PRO A 175 -2.13 -3.00 13.96
CA PRO A 175 -0.69 -2.87 13.81
C PRO A 175 0.00 -3.96 14.63
N ARG A 176 0.86 -4.77 14.00
CA ARG A 176 1.71 -5.70 14.75
C ARG A 176 2.59 -4.84 15.66
N LYS A 177 2.41 -4.95 16.98
CA LYS A 177 3.32 -4.33 17.96
C LYS A 177 4.73 -4.80 17.61
N ASN A 178 5.62 -3.87 17.29
CA ASN A 178 7.02 -4.18 17.01
C ASN A 178 7.73 -4.35 18.37
N PRO A 179 8.14 -5.57 18.76
CA PRO A 179 8.67 -5.81 20.11
C PRO A 179 9.98 -5.04 20.39
N ARG A 180 10.68 -4.57 19.35
CA ARG A 180 11.90 -3.76 19.47
C ARG A 180 11.69 -2.30 19.90
N MET A 181 10.44 -1.82 19.95
CA MET A 181 10.15 -0.43 20.34
C MET A 181 9.70 -0.28 21.81
N ALA A 182 9.64 -1.39 22.57
CA ALA A 182 9.20 -1.37 23.96
C ALA A 182 10.29 -0.97 24.97
N GLU A 183 11.54 -0.81 24.53
CA GLU A 183 12.70 -0.59 25.42
C GLU A 183 13.31 0.82 25.32
N LEU A 184 12.62 1.78 24.68
CA LEU A 184 13.05 3.18 24.73
C LEU A 184 12.48 3.82 26.00
N THR A 185 13.24 3.73 27.10
CA THR A 185 13.01 4.50 28.32
C THR A 185 13.03 6.00 28.00
N PRO A 186 12.14 6.83 28.58
CA PRO A 186 12.14 8.26 28.32
C PRO A 186 13.42 8.90 28.88
N PHE A 187 14.11 9.67 28.04
CA PHE A 187 15.17 10.58 28.46
C PHE A 187 14.60 11.56 29.50
N THR A 188 15.02 11.42 30.76
CA THR A 188 14.77 12.42 31.79
C THR A 188 15.72 13.59 31.56
N ASN A 189 15.20 14.73 31.13
CA ASN A 189 15.93 16.00 31.17
C ASN A 189 16.06 16.42 32.64
N THR A 190 17.25 16.28 33.21
CA THR A 190 17.67 17.06 34.38
C THR A 190 18.19 18.41 33.87
N PRO A 191 17.67 19.55 34.37
CA PRO A 191 18.28 20.85 34.09
C PRO A 191 19.52 21.02 34.97
N ASP A 192 20.68 21.26 34.33
CA ASP A 192 21.89 21.67 35.01
C ASP A 192 21.71 23.09 35.60
N LEU A 193 22.14 23.25 36.86
CA LEU A 193 22.31 24.53 37.56
C LEU A 193 23.65 25.17 37.19
#